data_AF-A0A2D2M5I7-F1
#
_entry.id   AF-A0A2D2M5I7-F1
#
_cell.length_a   1.000
_cell.length_b   1.000
_cell.length_c   1.000
_cell.angle_alpha   90.00
_cell.angle_beta   90.00
_cell.angle_gamma   90.00
#
_symmetry.space_group_name_H-M   'P 1'
#
loop_
_entity.id
_entity.type
_entity.pdbx_description
1 polymer ?
#
loop_
_entity_poly.entity_id
_entity_poly.type
_entity_poly.pdbx_seq_one_letter_code
_entity_poly.pdbx_strand_id
1 'polypeptide(L)'
;MKTEYQVRPVTRYIVTRYALDGASEGGAQGASSVAVGEFDNGQQADLVADALVAKDQADGIESNRTCHGLSLGEVISGRRIGV
;
A
#
# COMPACT_ATOMS: atom_id res chain seq x y z
N MET A 1 -35.25 0.83 22.26
CA MET A 1 -33.99 1.59 22.32
C MET A 1 -33.47 1.73 20.90
N LYS A 2 -33.13 2.94 20.42
CA LYS A 2 -32.59 3.14 19.07
C LYS A 2 -31.20 3.75 19.16
N THR A 3 -30.25 3.15 18.44
CA THR A 3 -28.88 3.64 18.29
C THR A 3 -28.69 4.01 16.82
N GLU A 4 -28.11 5.18 16.57
CA GLU A 4 -27.68 5.61 15.24
C GLU A 4 -26.16 5.62 15.17
N TYR A 5 -25.63 5.14 14.06
CA TYR A 5 -24.20 5.17 13.75
C TYR A 5 -24.01 5.91 12.45
N GLN A 6 -23.18 6.95 12.48
CA GLN A 6 -22.85 7.74 11.30
C GLN A 6 -21.42 7.42 10.87
N VAL A 7 -21.29 7.02 9.60
CA VAL A 7 -20.01 6.72 8.96
C VAL A 7 -19.65 7.88 8.04
N ARG A 8 -18.41 8.35 8.10
CA ARG A 8 -17.87 9.36 7.19
C ARG A 8 -16.81 8.71 6.30
N PRO A 9 -16.68 9.13 5.03
CA PRO A 9 -15.66 8.61 4.14
C PRO A 9 -14.28 9.10 4.60
N VAL A 10 -13.34 8.18 4.77
CA VAL A 10 -11.91 8.47 4.98
C VAL A 10 -11.13 7.97 3.78
N THR A 11 -10.36 8.86 3.15
CA THR A 11 -9.42 8.51 2.07
C THR A 11 -8.02 8.50 2.67
N ARG A 12 -7.66 7.43 3.39
CA ARG A 12 -6.31 7.25 3.94
C ARG A 12 -5.43 6.53 2.94
N TYR A 13 -4.17 6.95 2.87
CA TYR A 13 -3.15 6.30 2.07
C TYR A 13 -2.49 5.21 2.92
N ILE A 14 -2.49 3.97 2.45
CA ILE A 14 -1.95 2.83 3.20
C ILE A 14 -0.65 2.40 2.53
N VAL A 15 0.42 2.34 3.31
CA VAL A 15 1.67 1.71 2.85
C VAL A 15 1.67 0.28 3.35
N THR A 16 1.82 -0.67 2.42
CA THR A 16 1.88 -2.10 2.72
C THR A 16 3.19 -2.64 2.16
N ARG A 17 3.95 -3.34 3.00
CA ARG A 17 5.13 -4.08 2.56
C ARG A 17 4.69 -5.48 2.16
N TYR A 18 4.99 -5.84 0.92
CA TYR A 18 4.83 -7.21 0.42
C TYR A 18 6.21 -7.85 0.38
N ALA A 19 6.34 -9.02 1.01
CA ALA A 19 7.56 -9.81 0.97
C ALA A 19 7.25 -11.19 0.38
N LEU A 20 8.11 -11.63 -0.53
CA LEU A 20 8.12 -12.99 -1.04
C LEU A 20 9.25 -13.72 -0.32
N ASP A 21 8.88 -14.63 0.57
CA ASP A 21 9.85 -15.54 1.17
C ASP A 21 10.25 -16.56 0.11
N GLY A 22 11.56 -16.69 -0.10
CA GLY A 22 12.14 -17.62 -1.07
C GLY A 22 11.61 -19.04 -0.89
N ALA A 23 11.72 -19.85 -1.96
CA ALA A 23 11.16 -21.21 -2.01
C ALA A 23 11.54 -22.00 -0.75
N SER A 24 10.55 -22.29 0.09
CA SER A 24 10.73 -23.24 1.18
C SER A 24 10.94 -24.63 0.56
N GLU A 25 11.77 -25.46 1.21
CA GLU A 25 12.05 -26.87 0.85
C GLU A 25 10.72 -27.62 0.60
N GLY A 26 10.24 -27.64 -0.64
CA GLY A 26 8.87 -28.07 -0.98
C GLY A 26 8.21 -27.32 -2.14
N GLY A 27 8.81 -26.23 -2.64
CA GLY A 27 8.39 -25.56 -3.88
C GLY A 27 7.24 -24.56 -3.73
N ALA A 28 6.79 -24.28 -2.51
CA ALA A 28 5.86 -23.19 -2.24
C ALA A 28 6.62 -21.89 -1.91
N GLN A 29 6.37 -20.83 -2.67
CA GLN A 29 6.78 -19.47 -2.32
C GLN A 29 5.80 -18.91 -1.29
N GLY A 30 6.31 -18.51 -0.13
CA GLY A 30 5.52 -17.80 0.87
C GLY A 30 5.35 -16.35 0.43
N ALA A 31 4.13 -15.83 0.47
CA ALA A 31 3.87 -14.41 0.30
C ALA A 31 3.32 -13.86 1.62
N SER A 32 3.93 -12.78 2.12
CA SER A 32 3.46 -12.06 3.29
C SER A 32 3.19 -10.60 2.96
N SER A 33 2.18 -10.02 3.62
CA SER A 33 1.84 -8.60 3.51
C SER A 33 1.67 -8.02 4.89
N VAL A 34 2.33 -6.89 5.17
CA VAL A 34 2.23 -6.19 6.46
C VAL A 34 1.90 -4.73 6.20
N ALA A 35 0.84 -4.24 6.85
CA ALA A 35 0.52 -2.82 6.86
C ALA A 35 1.61 -2.08 7.66
N VAL A 36 2.30 -1.17 6.99
CA VAL A 36 3.36 -0.33 7.58
C VAL A 36 2.74 0.84 8.33
N GLY A 37 1.71 1.45 7.73
CA GLY A 37 1.03 2.59 8.32
C GLY A 37 -0.07 3.16 7.44
N GLU A 38 -0.92 3.96 8.05
CA GLU A 38 -1.95 4.77 7.39
C GLU A 38 -1.55 6.24 7.48
N PHE A 39 -1.69 6.95 6.36
CA PHE A 39 -1.27 8.34 6.22
C PHE A 39 -2.42 9.21 5.72
N ASP A 40 -2.40 10.46 6.16
CA ASP A 40 -3.47 11.41 5.85
C ASP A 40 -3.39 11.94 4.40
N ASN A 41 -2.25 11.78 3.73
CA ASN A 41 -2.07 12.19 2.34
C ASN A 41 -1.03 11.33 1.60
N GLY A 42 -1.08 11.40 0.26
CA GLY A 42 -0.23 10.62 -0.63
C GLY A 42 1.25 10.99 -0.50
N GLN A 43 1.58 12.28 -0.34
CA GLN A 43 2.97 12.71 -0.22
C GLN A 43 3.67 12.09 1.00
N GLN A 44 2.98 12.01 2.14
CA GLN A 44 3.52 11.37 3.34
C GLN A 44 3.69 9.86 3.16
N ALA A 45 2.68 9.19 2.59
CA ALA A 45 2.77 7.77 2.27
C ALA A 45 3.93 7.48 1.29
N ASP A 46 4.09 8.34 0.29
CA ASP A 46 5.13 8.25 -0.73
C ASP A 46 6.53 8.40 -0.14
N LEU A 47 6.74 9.40 0.72
CA LEU A 47 8.02 9.60 1.42
C LEU A 47 8.38 8.39 2.30
N VAL A 48 7.40 7.82 3.01
CA VAL A 48 7.65 6.62 3.83
C VAL A 48 7.95 5.41 2.96
N ALA A 49 7.20 5.20 1.88
CA ALA A 49 7.44 4.11 0.95
C ALA A 49 8.84 4.22 0.31
N ASP A 50 9.25 5.41 -0.13
CA ASP A 50 10.57 5.65 -0.73
C ASP A 50 11.69 5.43 0.30
N ALA A 51 11.52 5.88 1.54
CA ALA A 51 12.48 5.64 2.61
C ALA A 51 12.63 4.14 2.94
N LEU A 52 11.53 3.38 2.91
CA LEU A 52 11.56 1.93 3.14
C LEU A 52 12.24 1.18 2.00
N VAL A 53 12.00 1.59 0.75
CA VAL A 53 12.72 1.04 -0.41
C VAL A 53 14.22 1.31 -0.29
N ALA A 54 14.61 2.54 0.03
CA ALA A 54 16.02 2.91 0.21
C ALA A 54 16.69 2.10 1.34
N LYS A 55 15.96 1.88 2.44
CA LYS A 55 16.44 1.03 3.54
C LYS A 55 16.61 -0.43 3.08
N ASP A 56 15.60 -1.03 2.48
CA ASP A 56 15.65 -2.42 2.02
C ASP A 56 16.80 -2.61 1.00
N GLN A 57 17.00 -1.65 0.09
CA GLN A 57 18.11 -1.67 -0.86
C GLN A 57 19.49 -1.54 -0.18
N ALA A 58 19.61 -0.71 0.85
CA ALA A 58 20.83 -0.63 1.66
C ALA A 58 21.12 -1.93 2.42
N ASP A 59 20.07 -2.66 2.81
CA ASP A 59 20.13 -3.99 3.43
C ASP A 59 20.33 -5.12 2.39
N GLY A 60 20.50 -4.79 1.10
CA GLY A 60 20.75 -5.74 0.01
C GLY A 60 19.49 -6.49 -0.49
N ILE A 61 18.30 -6.03 -0.11
CA ILE A 61 17.02 -6.59 -0.53
C ILE A 61 16.57 -5.90 -1.81
N GLU A 62 16.23 -6.68 -2.84
CA GLU A 62 15.62 -6.14 -4.06
C GLU A 62 14.21 -5.61 -3.72
N SER A 63 14.05 -4.29 -3.74
CA SER A 63 12.82 -3.61 -3.35
C SER A 63 12.50 -2.47 -4.31
N ASN A 64 11.21 -2.29 -4.59
CA ASN A 64 10.67 -1.25 -5.47
C ASN A 64 9.29 -0.80 -4.97
N ARG A 65 8.96 0.48 -5.18
CA ARG A 65 7.63 1.03 -4.89
C ARG A 65 6.73 0.91 -6.11
N THR A 66 5.52 0.41 -5.91
CA THR A 66 4.44 0.47 -6.90
C THR A 66 3.27 1.25 -6.32
N CYS A 67 2.71 2.18 -7.09
CA CYS A 67 1.49 2.91 -6.73
C CYS A 67 0.33 2.44 -7.62
N HIS A 68 -0.65 1.76 -7.03
CA HIS A 68 -1.88 1.37 -7.71
C HIS A 68 -3.02 2.36 -7.43
N GLY A 69 -2.67 3.64 -7.31
CA GLY A 69 -3.62 4.71 -7.03
C GLY A 69 -4.49 5.03 -8.24
N LEU A 70 -5.79 5.25 -8.00
CA LEU A 70 -6.64 6.01 -8.90
C LEU A 70 -6.19 7.47 -8.84
N SER A 71 -5.99 8.10 -9.99
CA SER A 71 -5.80 9.55 -10.07
C SER A 71 -7.00 10.29 -9.46
N LEU A 72 -6.82 11.54 -9.03
CA LEU A 72 -7.91 12.36 -8.49
C LEU A 72 -9.11 12.42 -9.46
N GLY A 73 -8.86 12.44 -10.77
CA GLY A 73 -9.91 12.38 -11.80
C GLY A 73 -10.67 11.06 -11.80
N GLU A 74 -10.01 9.93 -11.55
CA GLU A 74 -10.64 8.61 -11.44
C GLU A 74 -11.42 8.44 -10.13
N VAL A 75 -10.94 9.05 -9.04
CA VAL A 75 -11.65 9.10 -7.76
C VAL A 75 -12.92 9.96 -7.87
N ILE A 76 -12.84 11.14 -8.49
CA ILE A 76 -13.98 12.04 -8.67
C ILE A 76 -15.00 11.47 -9.67
N SER A 77 -14.53 10.82 -10.74
CA SER A 77 -15.41 10.27 -11.77
C SER A 77 -15.96 8.88 -11.45
N GLY A 78 -15.39 8.17 -10.47
CA GLY A 78 -15.74 6.79 -10.16
C GLY A 78 -15.43 5.79 -11.28
N ARG A 79 -14.59 6.16 -12.25
CA ARG A 79 -14.16 5.31 -13.36
C ARG A 79 -12.65 5.33 -13.47
N ARG A 80 -12.04 4.15 -13.70
CA ARG A 80 -10.66 4.06 -14.18
C ARG A 80 -10.58 4.62 -15.60
N ILE A 81 -9.64 5.52 -15.85
CA ILE A 81 -9.36 6.03 -17.19
C ILE A 81 -8.22 5.18 -17.74
N GLY A 82 -8.57 4.11 -18.45
CA GLY A 82 -7.62 3.21 -19.10
C GLY A 82 -7.90 1.75 -18.81
N VAL A 83 -8.88 1.20 -19.53
CA VAL A 83 -8.86 -0.19 -20.01
C VAL A 83 -9.28 -0.14 -21.47
#